data_AF-R5QGX3-F1
#
_entry.id   AF-R5QGX3-F1
#
_cell.length_a   1.000
_cell.length_b   1.000
_cell.length_c   1.000
_cell.angle_alpha   90.00
_cell.angle_beta   90.00
_cell.angle_gamma   90.00
#
_symmetry.space_group_name_H-M   'P 1'
#
loop_
_entity.id
_entity.type
_entity.pdbx_description
1 polymer ?
#
loop_
_entity_poly.entity_id
_entity_poly.type
_entity_poly.pdbx_seq_one_letter_code
_entity_poly.pdbx_strand_id
1 'polypeptide(L)'
;MRYDRIYKAKFIERPNRFIAYAELNGKKETVHVKNTGRCAELLRPGADIYIQESDNPSRKTRWDLIAVKKGSRMINMDSQIPNKVVKEWIEQGNLFGNVTLIRPETVYKNSRFDLYVEAEDQNGGIRKIFIEIKGVTLEENGVCRFPDAPSERAVKHLEELSDAKKNGYEAYVFFVIQMKGVRYFTPNTETHPQFAEALQKTAKEGVKVLAYDCDVTSDAIELSDAVDVVLGNPILKESVRPLVEWFRENKRDLPWRKRINAYRVWISEIMLQQTRVEAVKPYYERFLSELPDVSALASVEEDRLLKLWEGLGYYNRARNLKAAACQIMEQYGGRFPSSYEEIRSLKGIGNYTAGAIGSFVYHIPKPAVDGNVLRVVSRLTADEGDIKTAAVRSKVEELIEEIIPKDAPGDFNQGLIELGAIVCVPNGEPKCAACPLEALCKAHKEGREMDFPVKKKAKARRIEKRTVFIFRDNEKVAIRKRPQKGLLAGMYEFPNVEGHLRTEEVIGYAQTAGLTPVRVKRIGTAKHIFSHVEWHMTGYELLVDELEKTSAPNVGQMCVENGADGSENIFVKIKQLEEEYAMPSAFDKFVEHTRFS
;
A
#
# COMPACT_ATOMS: atom_id res chain seq x y z
N MET A 1 40.45 -1.24 -2.41
CA MET A 1 41.49 -2.05 -3.09
C MET A 1 42.15 -1.28 -4.24
N ARG A 2 43.49 -1.30 -4.32
CA ARG A 2 44.26 -0.76 -5.47
C ARG A 2 45.00 -1.89 -6.18
N TYR A 3 45.05 -1.81 -7.51
CA TYR A 3 45.83 -2.66 -8.39
C TYR A 3 47.08 -1.91 -8.85
N ASP A 4 48.16 -2.65 -9.04
CA ASP A 4 49.45 -2.19 -9.51
C ASP A 4 49.74 -2.76 -10.91
N ARG A 5 50.63 -2.10 -11.67
CA ARG A 5 51.04 -2.52 -13.03
C ARG A 5 49.84 -2.74 -13.97
N ILE A 6 48.93 -1.77 -14.01
CA ILE A 6 47.77 -1.77 -14.91
C ILE A 6 48.14 -1.17 -16.26
N TYR A 7 47.72 -1.85 -17.33
CA TYR A 7 47.89 -1.41 -18.70
C TYR A 7 46.54 -1.40 -19.42
N LYS A 8 46.34 -0.38 -20.27
CA LYS A 8 45.17 -0.29 -21.13
C LYS A 8 45.38 -1.15 -22.39
N ALA A 9 44.41 -1.99 -22.72
CA ALA A 9 44.42 -2.83 -23.90
C ALA A 9 43.05 -2.81 -24.60
N LYS A 10 42.99 -3.36 -25.82
CA LYS A 10 41.74 -3.55 -26.56
C LYS A 10 41.33 -5.01 -26.54
N PHE A 11 40.11 -5.30 -26.11
CA PHE A 11 39.60 -6.68 -26.14
C PHE A 11 39.40 -7.14 -27.59
N ILE A 12 39.83 -8.36 -27.90
CA ILE A 12 39.68 -8.98 -29.23
C ILE A 12 38.53 -10.00 -29.19
N GLU A 13 38.72 -11.08 -28.42
CA GLU A 13 37.78 -12.19 -28.33
C GLU A 13 38.01 -12.99 -27.05
N ARG A 14 37.02 -13.78 -26.64
CA ARG A 14 37.09 -14.65 -25.46
C ARG A 14 36.80 -16.10 -25.88
N PRO A 15 37.82 -16.90 -26.22
CA PRO A 15 37.63 -18.26 -26.72
C PRO A 15 37.01 -19.20 -25.67
N ASN A 16 37.19 -18.92 -24.38
CA ASN A 16 36.56 -19.70 -23.30
C ASN A 16 36.41 -18.85 -22.02
N ARG A 17 35.80 -19.41 -20.98
CA ARG A 17 35.50 -18.68 -19.73
C ARG A 17 36.73 -18.18 -18.95
N PHE A 18 37.94 -18.68 -19.20
CA PHE A 18 39.14 -18.31 -18.44
C PHE A 18 40.17 -17.53 -19.25
N ILE A 19 40.03 -17.49 -20.58
CA ILE A 19 41.01 -16.87 -21.49
C ILE A 19 40.32 -15.87 -22.39
N ALA A 20 40.92 -14.69 -22.49
CA ALA A 20 40.63 -13.67 -23.47
C ALA A 20 41.89 -13.31 -24.25
N TYR A 21 41.72 -12.83 -25.48
CA TYR A 21 42.79 -12.20 -26.23
C TYR A 21 42.59 -10.69 -26.24
N ALA A 22 43.69 -9.97 -26.09
CA ALA A 22 43.73 -8.53 -26.06
C ALA A 22 44.84 -7.98 -26.98
N GLU A 23 44.63 -6.83 -27.59
CA GLU A 23 45.68 -6.08 -28.26
C GLU A 23 46.30 -5.09 -27.27
N LEU A 24 47.58 -5.27 -26.99
CA LEU A 24 48.40 -4.36 -26.19
C LEU A 24 49.59 -3.93 -27.04
N ASN A 25 49.75 -2.62 -27.27
CA ASN A 25 50.85 -2.06 -28.09
C ASN A 25 51.00 -2.73 -29.48
N GLY A 26 49.88 -3.03 -30.14
CA GLY A 26 49.84 -3.67 -31.46
C GLY A 26 50.15 -5.18 -31.48
N LYS A 27 50.24 -5.83 -30.31
CA LYS A 27 50.47 -7.27 -30.18
C LYS A 27 49.28 -7.97 -29.55
N LYS A 28 48.95 -9.17 -30.06
CA LYS A 28 47.94 -10.06 -29.47
C LYS A 28 48.52 -10.75 -28.24
N GLU A 29 47.96 -10.45 -27.07
CA GLU A 29 48.33 -10.99 -25.77
C GLU A 29 47.25 -11.94 -25.25
N THR A 30 47.66 -12.96 -24.50
CA THR A 30 46.74 -13.87 -23.81
C THR A 30 46.50 -13.39 -22.38
N VAL A 31 45.24 -13.14 -22.05
CA VAL A 31 44.79 -12.57 -20.78
C VAL A 31 43.92 -13.58 -20.05
N HIS A 32 44.20 -13.79 -18.77
CA HIS A 32 43.35 -14.60 -17.91
C HIS A 32 42.13 -13.81 -17.41
N VAL A 33 40.96 -14.42 -17.47
CA VAL A 33 39.69 -13.84 -17.04
C VAL A 33 39.25 -14.50 -15.75
N LYS A 34 39.30 -13.75 -14.64
CA LYS A 34 38.92 -14.25 -13.31
C LYS A 34 37.40 -14.48 -13.19
N ASN A 35 36.60 -13.65 -13.83
CA ASN A 35 35.15 -13.77 -13.85
C ASN A 35 34.70 -14.90 -14.80
N THR A 36 34.15 -15.98 -14.23
CA THR A 36 33.69 -17.15 -14.98
C THR A 36 32.32 -16.99 -15.66
N GLY A 37 31.65 -15.86 -15.43
CA GLY A 37 30.37 -15.49 -16.03
C GLY A 37 30.44 -15.34 -17.54
N ARG A 38 29.28 -15.16 -18.18
CA ARG A 38 29.20 -15.00 -19.65
C ARG A 38 29.87 -13.71 -20.11
N CYS A 39 29.64 -12.60 -19.40
CA CYS A 39 30.23 -11.28 -19.64
C CYS A 39 30.12 -10.79 -21.11
N ALA A 40 29.14 -11.27 -21.87
CA ALA A 40 29.02 -11.03 -23.32
C ALA A 40 28.65 -9.57 -23.62
N GLU A 41 27.94 -8.94 -22.70
CA GLU A 41 27.57 -7.54 -22.70
C GLU A 41 28.74 -6.60 -22.35
N LEU A 42 29.78 -7.14 -21.70
CA LEU A 42 30.95 -6.41 -21.23
C LEU A 42 32.14 -6.55 -22.19
N LEU A 43 32.43 -7.79 -22.60
CA LEU A 43 33.58 -8.15 -23.42
C LEU A 43 33.21 -8.20 -24.90
N ARG A 44 32.96 -7.03 -25.48
CA ARG A 44 32.72 -6.85 -26.91
C ARG A 44 34.02 -6.55 -27.65
N PRO A 45 34.26 -7.10 -28.86
CA PRO A 45 35.44 -6.77 -29.66
C PRO A 45 35.65 -5.25 -29.77
N GLY A 46 36.87 -4.79 -29.50
CA GLY A 46 37.26 -3.37 -29.48
C GLY A 46 37.01 -2.63 -28.16
N ALA A 47 36.42 -3.28 -27.14
CA ALA A 47 36.23 -2.68 -25.82
C ALA A 47 37.56 -2.29 -25.17
N ASP A 48 37.57 -1.13 -24.51
CA ASP A 48 38.68 -0.72 -23.66
C ASP A 48 38.71 -1.60 -22.40
N ILE A 49 39.79 -2.34 -22.21
CA ILE A 49 40.03 -3.17 -21.03
C ILE A 49 41.30 -2.74 -20.32
N TYR A 50 41.37 -3.08 -19.04
CA TYR A 50 42.51 -2.82 -18.16
C TYR A 50 43.00 -4.16 -17.63
N ILE A 51 44.26 -4.45 -17.91
CA ILE A 51 44.90 -5.71 -17.58
C ILE A 51 46.07 -5.49 -16.62
N GLN A 52 46.19 -6.36 -15.64
CA GLN A 52 47.28 -6.35 -14.65
C GLN A 52 48.38 -7.29 -15.07
N GLU A 53 49.63 -6.83 -14.95
CA GLU A 53 50.81 -7.67 -15.10
C GLU A 53 51.06 -8.51 -13.85
N SER A 54 51.07 -9.82 -14.00
CA SER A 54 51.50 -10.74 -12.95
C SER A 54 53.03 -10.73 -12.82
N ASP A 55 53.48 -10.67 -11.57
CA ASP A 55 54.87 -10.83 -11.15
C ASP A 55 55.27 -12.29 -10.89
N ASN A 56 54.34 -13.24 -11.01
CA ASN A 56 54.60 -14.65 -10.74
C ASN A 56 55.13 -15.36 -12.01
N PRO A 57 56.42 -15.73 -12.05
CA PRO A 57 57.06 -16.32 -13.23
C PRO A 57 56.52 -17.71 -13.60
N SER A 58 55.77 -18.37 -12.70
CA SER A 58 55.18 -19.69 -12.95
C SER A 58 53.81 -19.65 -13.64
N ARG A 59 53.21 -18.47 -13.83
CA ARG A 59 51.89 -18.34 -14.46
C ARG A 59 51.95 -18.56 -15.97
N LYS A 60 50.99 -19.33 -16.49
CA LYS A 60 50.82 -19.57 -17.93
C LYS A 60 50.42 -18.30 -18.70
N THR A 61 49.79 -17.34 -18.04
CA THR A 61 49.36 -16.06 -18.61
C THR A 61 50.01 -14.93 -17.83
N ARG A 62 50.67 -14.00 -18.53
CA ARG A 62 51.28 -12.79 -17.95
C ARG A 62 50.25 -11.79 -17.45
N TRP A 63 49.05 -11.78 -18.02
CA TRP A 63 48.05 -10.75 -17.83
C TRP A 63 46.78 -11.28 -17.16
N ASP A 64 46.23 -10.54 -16.20
CA ASP A 64 44.88 -10.73 -15.66
C ASP A 64 43.96 -9.59 -16.10
N LEU A 65 42.74 -9.89 -16.52
CA LEU A 65 41.72 -8.88 -16.81
C LEU A 65 41.16 -8.32 -15.49
N ILE A 66 41.30 -7.00 -15.29
CA ILE A 66 40.86 -6.31 -14.07
C ILE A 66 39.60 -5.50 -14.28
N ALA A 67 39.51 -4.73 -15.36
CA ALA A 67 38.37 -3.87 -15.61
C ALA A 67 38.06 -3.74 -17.10
N VAL A 68 36.83 -3.33 -17.40
CA VAL A 68 36.34 -3.07 -18.75
C VAL A 68 35.50 -1.80 -18.75
N LYS A 69 35.62 -1.01 -19.82
CA LYS A 69 34.80 0.16 -20.04
C LYS A 69 33.60 -0.19 -20.92
N LYS A 70 32.38 -0.05 -20.37
CA LYS A 70 31.10 -0.23 -21.09
C LYS A 70 30.45 1.14 -21.27
N GLY A 71 30.51 1.69 -22.49
CA GLY A 71 30.09 3.06 -22.75
C GLY A 71 30.94 4.05 -21.95
N SER A 72 30.32 4.84 -21.07
CA SER A 72 31.01 5.74 -20.14
C SER A 72 31.42 5.07 -18.82
N ARG A 73 30.87 3.89 -18.50
CA ARG A 73 31.01 3.26 -17.18
C ARG A 73 32.24 2.37 -17.10
N MET A 74 32.95 2.43 -15.97
CA MET A 74 34.01 1.48 -15.62
C MET A 74 33.42 0.34 -14.79
N ILE A 75 33.76 -0.90 -15.16
CA ILE A 75 33.27 -2.11 -14.49
C ILE A 75 34.48 -2.94 -14.09
N ASN A 76 34.60 -3.24 -12.81
CA ASN A 76 35.61 -4.15 -12.32
C ASN A 76 35.18 -5.59 -12.59
N MET A 77 36.07 -6.37 -13.19
CA MET A 77 35.86 -7.74 -13.65
C MET A 77 36.55 -8.76 -12.74
N ASP A 78 37.22 -8.32 -11.68
CA ASP A 78 37.90 -9.22 -10.76
C ASP A 78 36.89 -9.79 -9.75
N SER A 79 36.37 -10.99 -10.05
CA SER A 79 35.38 -11.66 -9.20
C SER A 79 35.95 -12.17 -7.87
N GLN A 80 37.25 -12.08 -7.63
CA GLN A 80 37.90 -12.50 -6.38
C GLN A 80 37.99 -11.36 -5.35
N ILE A 81 37.70 -10.12 -5.75
CA ILE A 81 37.91 -8.91 -4.96
C ILE A 81 36.71 -8.48 -4.09
N PRO A 82 35.44 -8.79 -4.40
CA PRO A 82 34.30 -8.39 -3.57
C PRO A 82 34.47 -8.68 -2.07
N ASN A 83 34.93 -9.89 -1.71
CA ASN A 83 35.12 -10.29 -0.31
C ASN A 83 36.16 -9.41 0.40
N LYS A 84 37.27 -9.11 -0.29
CA LYS A 84 38.34 -8.27 0.23
C LYS A 84 37.85 -6.83 0.44
N VAL A 85 37.12 -6.28 -0.53
CA VAL A 85 36.62 -4.90 -0.46
C VAL A 85 35.61 -4.72 0.68
N VAL A 86 34.68 -5.65 0.85
CA VAL A 86 33.71 -5.61 1.97
C VAL A 86 34.42 -5.75 3.31
N LYS A 87 35.40 -6.66 3.41
CA LYS A 87 36.20 -6.83 4.64
C LYS A 87 36.94 -5.53 5.00
N GLU A 88 37.71 -4.96 4.07
CA GLU A 88 38.45 -3.71 4.29
C GLU A 88 37.50 -2.57 4.69
N TRP A 89 36.32 -2.51 4.07
CA TRP A 89 35.30 -1.49 4.38
C TRP A 89 34.73 -1.64 5.79
N ILE A 90 34.45 -2.87 6.25
CA ILE A 90 34.01 -3.13 7.63
C ILE A 90 35.13 -2.83 8.64
N GLU A 91 36.39 -3.14 8.32
CA GLU A 91 37.56 -2.83 9.17
C GLU A 91 37.75 -1.34 9.42
N GLN A 92 37.30 -0.51 8.47
CA GLN A 92 37.29 0.96 8.60
C GLN A 92 36.14 1.47 9.48
N GLY A 93 35.33 0.60 10.08
CA GLY A 93 34.20 0.95 10.94
C GLY A 93 32.90 1.23 10.18
N ASN A 94 32.84 0.87 8.90
CA ASN A 94 31.60 0.99 8.13
C ASN A 94 30.66 -0.20 8.40
N LEU A 95 29.35 0.02 8.22
CA LEU A 95 28.25 -0.93 8.46
C LEU A 95 28.02 -1.33 9.94
N PHE A 96 29.09 -1.59 10.70
CA PHE A 96 29.03 -1.95 12.11
C PHE A 96 29.97 -1.06 12.93
N GLY A 97 29.46 -0.48 14.01
CA GLY A 97 30.31 0.15 15.03
C GLY A 97 30.97 -0.91 15.92
N ASN A 98 32.13 -0.57 16.50
CA ASN A 98 32.84 -1.37 17.51
C ASN A 98 33.05 -2.85 17.10
N VAL A 99 33.59 -3.08 15.90
CA VAL A 99 33.95 -4.41 15.42
C VAL A 99 35.15 -4.94 16.22
N THR A 100 34.99 -6.11 16.84
CA THR A 100 36.03 -6.74 17.68
C THR A 100 36.70 -7.94 16.99
N LEU A 101 36.02 -8.58 16.04
CA LEU A 101 36.55 -9.73 15.30
C LEU A 101 36.00 -9.77 13.88
N ILE A 102 36.87 -10.07 12.90
CA ILE A 102 36.47 -10.45 11.55
C ILE A 102 37.22 -11.72 11.15
N ARG A 103 36.48 -12.76 10.79
CA ARG A 103 37.01 -14.05 10.31
C ARG A 103 36.49 -14.36 8.90
N PRO A 104 37.35 -14.36 7.88
CA PRO A 104 36.99 -14.82 6.55
C PRO A 104 36.68 -16.32 6.51
N GLU A 105 35.93 -16.75 5.50
CA GLU A 105 35.80 -18.16 5.12
C GLU A 105 35.32 -19.06 6.27
N THR A 106 34.36 -18.56 7.07
CA THR A 106 33.91 -19.23 8.29
C THR A 106 32.82 -20.26 7.96
N VAL A 107 33.00 -21.50 8.43
CA VAL A 107 32.05 -22.59 8.21
C VAL A 107 30.89 -22.50 9.21
N TYR A 108 29.68 -22.60 8.68
CA TYR A 108 28.45 -22.79 9.44
C TYR A 108 27.69 -23.96 8.81
N LYS A 109 27.53 -25.05 9.57
CA LYS A 109 26.95 -26.30 9.07
C LYS A 109 27.64 -26.75 7.77
N ASN A 110 26.93 -26.71 6.63
CA ASN A 110 27.45 -27.20 5.35
C ASN A 110 27.83 -26.08 4.38
N SER A 111 27.70 -24.82 4.80
CA SER A 111 28.11 -23.65 4.04
C SER A 111 29.34 -23.03 4.66
N ARG A 112 30.11 -22.39 3.79
CA ARG A 112 31.21 -21.53 4.19
C ARG A 112 30.82 -20.13 3.77
N PHE A 113 30.54 -19.28 4.75
CA PHE A 113 30.19 -17.89 4.54
C PHE A 113 31.46 -17.05 4.40
N ASP A 114 31.38 -16.00 3.58
CA ASP A 114 32.54 -15.19 3.22
C ASP A 114 33.13 -14.47 4.43
N LEU A 115 32.30 -13.96 5.35
CA LEU A 115 32.75 -13.33 6.60
C LEU A 115 31.89 -13.75 7.79
N TYR A 116 32.55 -13.91 8.94
CA TYR A 116 31.97 -13.86 10.27
C TYR A 116 32.50 -12.63 11.00
N VAL A 117 31.61 -11.85 11.61
CA VAL A 117 31.94 -10.61 12.31
C VAL A 117 31.38 -10.64 13.72
N GLU A 118 32.17 -10.18 14.69
CA GLU A 118 31.69 -9.84 16.03
C GLU A 118 31.78 -8.33 16.24
N ALA A 119 30.71 -7.74 16.75
CA ALA A 119 30.62 -6.31 17.03
C ALA A 119 29.88 -6.07 18.34
N GLU A 120 30.30 -5.08 19.11
CA GLU A 120 29.63 -4.70 20.36
C GLU A 120 28.32 -3.96 20.09
N ASP A 121 27.27 -4.30 20.84
CA ASP A 121 26.04 -3.51 20.90
C ASP A 121 26.12 -2.36 21.90
N GLN A 122 25.07 -1.55 21.97
CA GLN A 122 25.01 -0.36 22.84
C GLN A 122 25.06 -0.68 24.34
N ASN A 123 24.80 -1.94 24.72
CA ASN A 123 24.80 -2.42 26.10
C ASN A 123 26.03 -3.28 26.43
N GLY A 124 27.04 -3.32 25.54
CA GLY A 124 28.25 -4.14 25.71
C GLY A 124 28.07 -5.64 25.40
N GLY A 125 26.94 -6.03 24.79
CA GLY A 125 26.71 -7.39 24.29
C GLY A 125 27.43 -7.64 22.96
N ILE A 126 27.84 -8.88 22.69
CA ILE A 126 28.49 -9.26 21.43
C ILE A 126 27.45 -9.74 20.41
N ARG A 127 27.32 -9.00 19.32
CA ARG A 127 26.54 -9.37 18.14
C ARG A 127 27.38 -10.28 17.26
N LYS A 128 26.86 -11.46 16.94
CA LYS A 128 27.52 -12.46 16.08
C LYS A 128 26.87 -12.45 14.71
N ILE A 129 27.66 -12.22 13.66
CA ILE A 129 27.14 -11.85 12.34
C ILE A 129 27.75 -12.75 11.28
N PHE A 130 26.92 -13.37 10.44
CA PHE A 130 27.34 -14.02 9.20
C PHE A 130 27.00 -13.16 7.99
N ILE A 131 27.94 -13.08 7.05
CA ILE A 131 27.80 -12.28 5.82
C ILE A 131 28.19 -13.15 4.63
N GLU A 132 27.25 -13.30 3.71
CA GLU A 132 27.49 -13.86 2.38
C GLU A 132 27.61 -12.72 1.37
N ILE A 133 28.67 -12.71 0.58
CA ILE A 133 29.03 -11.66 -0.36
C ILE A 133 28.87 -12.15 -1.79
N LYS A 134 28.32 -11.30 -2.66
CA LYS A 134 28.12 -11.57 -4.08
C LYS A 134 28.61 -10.41 -4.92
N GLY A 135 29.58 -10.67 -5.80
CA GLY A 135 29.97 -9.73 -6.84
C GLY A 135 28.90 -9.64 -7.92
N VAL A 136 28.55 -8.42 -8.33
CA VAL A 136 27.53 -8.15 -9.34
C VAL A 136 28.15 -7.32 -10.46
N THR A 137 28.18 -7.91 -11.66
CA THR A 137 28.72 -7.28 -12.88
C THR A 137 27.70 -7.23 -14.02
N LEU A 138 26.62 -8.02 -13.94
CA LEU A 138 25.54 -7.99 -14.91
C LEU A 138 24.72 -6.71 -14.72
N GLU A 139 24.68 -5.90 -15.77
CA GLU A 139 23.97 -4.63 -15.83
C GLU A 139 23.29 -4.43 -17.18
N GLU A 140 22.04 -3.97 -17.14
CA GLU A 140 21.25 -3.61 -18.31
C GLU A 140 20.44 -2.35 -18.01
N ASN A 141 20.62 -1.29 -18.81
CA ASN A 141 19.87 -0.03 -18.69
C ASN A 141 19.88 0.59 -17.27
N GLY A 142 21.02 0.50 -16.60
CA GLY A 142 21.23 0.98 -15.23
C GLY A 142 20.69 0.05 -14.15
N VAL A 143 20.19 -1.15 -14.49
CA VAL A 143 19.69 -2.14 -13.53
C VAL A 143 20.69 -3.27 -13.38
N CYS A 144 21.12 -3.54 -12.15
CA CYS A 144 22.03 -4.64 -11.86
C CYS A 144 21.27 -5.88 -11.38
N ARG A 145 21.72 -7.06 -11.81
CA ARG A 145 21.05 -8.32 -11.47
C ARG A 145 22.01 -9.43 -11.06
N PHE A 146 21.54 -10.31 -10.18
CA PHE A 146 22.27 -11.52 -9.78
C PHE A 146 21.30 -12.71 -9.62
N PRO A 147 21.67 -13.92 -10.03
CA PRO A 147 22.95 -14.28 -10.65
C PRO A 147 22.95 -14.06 -12.18
N ASP A 148 24.13 -14.13 -12.79
CA ASP A 148 24.34 -14.13 -14.24
C ASP A 148 24.33 -15.55 -14.85
N ALA A 149 24.36 -16.57 -13.99
CA ALA A 149 24.12 -17.98 -14.31
C ALA A 149 23.45 -18.72 -13.13
N PRO A 150 22.66 -19.78 -13.36
CA PRO A 150 22.06 -20.57 -12.27
C PRO A 150 23.10 -21.10 -11.28
N SER A 151 22.77 -21.09 -9.98
CA SER A 151 23.67 -21.54 -8.91
C SER A 151 22.90 -22.09 -7.72
N GLU A 152 22.74 -23.41 -7.66
CA GLU A 152 22.13 -24.13 -6.54
C GLU A 152 22.87 -23.89 -5.22
N ARG A 153 24.19 -23.72 -5.29
CA ARG A 153 25.01 -23.39 -4.13
C ARG A 153 24.58 -22.06 -3.52
N ALA A 154 24.25 -21.06 -4.35
CA ALA A 154 23.80 -19.76 -3.85
C ALA A 154 22.46 -19.87 -3.13
N VAL A 155 21.53 -20.70 -3.62
CA VAL A 155 20.25 -20.98 -2.95
C VAL A 155 20.48 -21.63 -1.59
N LYS A 156 21.32 -22.68 -1.53
CA LYS A 156 21.67 -23.36 -0.27
C LYS A 156 22.26 -22.41 0.77
N HIS A 157 23.16 -21.51 0.35
CA HIS A 157 23.76 -20.53 1.26
C HIS A 157 22.70 -19.58 1.87
N LEU A 158 21.67 -19.19 1.10
CA LEU A 158 20.56 -18.35 1.61
C LEU A 158 19.73 -19.10 2.67
N GLU A 159 19.44 -20.37 2.44
CA GLU A 159 18.70 -21.20 3.39
C GLU A 159 19.46 -21.38 4.71
N GLU A 160 20.78 -21.60 4.63
CA GLU A 160 21.62 -21.72 5.83
C GLU A 160 21.84 -20.37 6.54
N LEU A 161 21.80 -19.23 5.83
CA LEU A 161 21.75 -17.90 6.46
C LEU A 161 20.45 -17.68 7.23
N SER A 162 19.32 -18.07 6.66
CA SER A 162 18.02 -18.05 7.35
C SER A 162 18.03 -18.91 8.61
N ASP A 163 18.65 -20.08 8.54
CA ASP A 163 18.85 -20.95 9.71
C ASP A 163 19.78 -20.31 10.75
N ALA A 164 20.90 -19.70 10.35
CA ALA A 164 21.75 -18.94 11.25
C ALA A 164 20.97 -17.82 11.96
N LYS A 165 20.13 -17.08 11.22
CA LYS A 165 19.27 -16.03 11.77
C LYS A 165 18.31 -16.57 12.84
N LYS A 166 17.69 -17.73 12.60
CA LYS A 166 16.82 -18.41 13.58
C LYS A 166 17.59 -18.87 14.82
N ASN A 167 18.88 -19.17 14.68
CA ASN A 167 19.76 -19.60 15.78
C ASN A 167 20.47 -18.42 16.49
N GLY A 168 19.92 -17.20 16.39
CA GLY A 168 20.39 -16.04 17.16
C GLY A 168 21.54 -15.25 16.55
N TYR A 169 22.01 -15.61 15.36
CA TYR A 169 22.97 -14.80 14.61
C TYR A 169 22.25 -13.63 13.92
N GLU A 170 22.99 -12.57 13.62
CA GLU A 170 22.61 -11.71 12.51
C GLU A 170 23.13 -12.29 11.21
N ALA A 171 22.40 -12.08 10.13
CA ALA A 171 22.71 -12.65 8.82
C ALA A 171 22.53 -11.57 7.75
N TYR A 172 23.47 -11.50 6.83
CA TYR A 172 23.50 -10.54 5.75
C TYR A 172 23.81 -11.23 4.41
N VAL A 173 23.12 -10.78 3.36
CA VAL A 173 23.52 -10.99 1.97
C VAL A 173 23.97 -9.65 1.43
N PHE A 174 25.21 -9.56 0.97
CA PHE A 174 25.84 -8.31 0.54
C PHE A 174 26.22 -8.38 -0.94
N PHE A 175 25.52 -7.60 -1.76
CA PHE A 175 25.79 -7.47 -3.19
C PHE A 175 26.76 -6.31 -3.44
N VAL A 176 27.96 -6.64 -3.93
CA VAL A 176 28.97 -5.68 -4.36
C VAL A 176 28.76 -5.41 -5.84
N ILE A 177 28.14 -4.28 -6.16
CA ILE A 177 27.94 -3.84 -7.54
C ILE A 177 29.25 -3.21 -8.01
N GLN A 178 29.97 -3.93 -8.87
CA GLN A 178 31.35 -3.64 -9.26
C GLN A 178 31.46 -2.50 -10.29
N MET A 179 30.64 -1.46 -10.14
CA MET A 179 30.54 -0.29 -11.01
C MET A 179 29.76 0.83 -10.31
N LYS A 180 29.84 2.07 -10.83
CA LYS A 180 29.16 3.24 -10.27
C LYS A 180 27.89 3.63 -11.04
N GLY A 181 26.95 4.27 -10.34
CA GLY A 181 25.82 4.97 -10.96
C GLY A 181 24.75 4.02 -11.48
N VAL A 182 24.32 3.12 -10.60
CA VAL A 182 23.29 2.11 -10.85
C VAL A 182 21.98 2.59 -10.25
N ARG A 183 20.86 2.30 -10.91
CA ARG A 183 19.52 2.74 -10.51
C ARG A 183 18.98 1.90 -9.35
N TYR A 184 19.10 0.58 -9.44
CA TYR A 184 18.74 -0.37 -8.39
C TYR A 184 19.31 -1.76 -8.70
N PHE A 185 19.31 -2.63 -7.70
CA PHE A 185 19.59 -4.06 -7.80
C PHE A 185 18.32 -4.88 -7.68
N THR A 186 18.23 -5.99 -8.43
CA THR A 186 17.14 -6.96 -8.30
C THR A 186 17.63 -8.38 -8.60
N PRO A 187 17.10 -9.45 -7.96
CA PRO A 187 17.45 -10.81 -8.35
C PRO A 187 17.08 -11.09 -9.80
N ASN A 188 17.90 -11.87 -10.48
CA ASN A 188 17.70 -12.22 -11.88
C ASN A 188 16.71 -13.38 -12.02
N THR A 189 15.42 -13.08 -11.93
CA THR A 189 14.35 -14.10 -12.03
C THR A 189 14.35 -14.82 -13.37
N GLU A 190 14.76 -14.17 -14.46
CA GLU A 190 14.84 -14.83 -15.78
C GLU A 190 15.92 -15.91 -15.83
N THR A 191 17.06 -15.67 -15.16
CA THR A 191 18.18 -16.63 -15.14
C THR A 191 17.99 -17.69 -14.08
N HIS A 192 17.50 -17.34 -12.88
CA HIS A 192 17.34 -18.29 -11.78
C HIS A 192 16.16 -17.91 -10.86
N PRO A 193 14.92 -18.28 -11.22
CA PRO A 193 13.71 -17.98 -10.43
C PRO A 193 13.80 -18.43 -8.97
N GLN A 194 14.34 -19.64 -8.74
CA GLN A 194 14.46 -20.24 -7.41
C GLN A 194 15.36 -19.41 -6.49
N PHE A 195 16.41 -18.78 -7.03
CA PHE A 195 17.25 -17.86 -6.25
C PHE A 195 16.49 -16.58 -5.87
N ALA A 196 15.67 -16.03 -6.77
CA ALA A 196 14.85 -14.86 -6.47
C ALA A 196 13.84 -15.17 -5.34
N GLU A 197 13.15 -16.31 -5.41
CA GLU A 197 12.23 -16.78 -4.39
C GLU A 197 12.94 -17.02 -3.04
N ALA A 198 14.10 -17.68 -3.07
CA ALA A 198 14.90 -17.92 -1.87
C ALA A 198 15.36 -16.60 -1.23
N LEU A 199 15.84 -15.64 -2.03
CA LEU A 199 16.29 -14.34 -1.52
C LEU A 199 15.14 -13.53 -0.90
N GLN A 200 13.96 -13.51 -1.55
CA GLN A 200 12.75 -12.91 -0.99
C GLN A 200 12.36 -13.55 0.34
N LYS A 201 12.35 -14.89 0.40
CA LYS A 201 12.02 -15.65 1.62
C LYS A 201 13.00 -15.34 2.74
N THR A 202 14.30 -15.41 2.44
CA THR A 202 15.38 -15.15 3.40
C THR A 202 15.32 -13.72 3.95
N ALA A 203 14.98 -12.72 3.11
CA ALA A 203 14.72 -11.36 3.57
C ALA A 203 13.53 -11.28 4.53
N LYS A 204 12.42 -11.97 4.23
CA LYS A 204 11.23 -12.05 5.12
C LYS A 204 11.53 -12.75 6.44
N GLU A 205 12.47 -13.68 6.47
CA GLU A 205 12.95 -14.35 7.69
C GLU A 205 13.93 -13.50 8.52
N GLY A 206 14.20 -12.26 8.10
CA GLY A 206 14.97 -11.27 8.86
C GLY A 206 16.46 -11.22 8.52
N VAL A 207 16.90 -11.89 7.45
CA VAL A 207 18.24 -11.72 6.89
C VAL A 207 18.29 -10.40 6.13
N LYS A 208 19.30 -9.56 6.38
CA LYS A 208 19.40 -8.24 5.74
C LYS A 208 20.01 -8.39 4.35
N VAL A 209 19.36 -7.83 3.34
CA VAL A 209 19.87 -7.82 1.96
C VAL A 209 20.35 -6.42 1.63
N LEU A 210 21.64 -6.28 1.33
CA LEU A 210 22.29 -5.01 1.03
C LEU A 210 22.87 -5.04 -0.37
N ALA A 211 22.84 -3.91 -1.05
CA ALA A 211 23.56 -3.69 -2.30
C ALA A 211 24.29 -2.35 -2.21
N TYR A 212 25.56 -2.35 -2.58
CA TYR A 212 26.39 -1.15 -2.64
C TYR A 212 27.11 -1.09 -3.97
N ASP A 213 27.13 0.09 -4.57
CA ASP A 213 27.91 0.37 -5.77
C ASP A 213 29.37 0.67 -5.43
N CYS A 214 30.21 0.69 -6.46
CA CYS A 214 31.64 0.90 -6.29
C CYS A 214 32.14 2.02 -7.19
N ASP A 215 32.99 2.88 -6.64
CA ASP A 215 33.84 3.75 -7.44
C ASP A 215 34.94 2.89 -8.07
N VAL A 216 34.91 2.80 -9.40
CA VAL A 216 35.85 1.98 -10.19
C VAL A 216 36.66 2.88 -11.10
N THR A 217 37.98 2.77 -10.96
CA THR A 217 38.96 3.40 -11.86
C THR A 217 39.75 2.31 -12.60
N SER A 218 40.73 2.68 -13.39
CA SER A 218 41.61 1.72 -14.07
C SER A 218 42.35 0.81 -13.08
N ASP A 219 42.69 1.34 -11.91
CA ASP A 219 43.61 0.75 -10.94
C ASP A 219 43.04 0.69 -9.53
N ALA A 220 41.76 0.98 -9.32
CA ALA A 220 41.14 0.86 -8.01
C ALA A 220 39.66 0.48 -8.07
N ILE A 221 39.21 -0.15 -6.99
CA ILE A 221 37.80 -0.37 -6.66
C ILE A 221 37.59 -0.09 -5.17
N GLU A 222 36.55 0.69 -4.87
CA GLU A 222 36.16 1.10 -3.52
C GLU A 222 34.63 1.06 -3.41
N LEU A 223 34.12 0.52 -2.29
CA LEU A 223 32.69 0.57 -1.98
C LEU A 223 32.26 2.02 -1.78
N SER A 224 31.10 2.37 -2.31
CA SER A 224 30.63 3.75 -2.36
C SER A 224 29.20 3.84 -1.83
N ASP A 225 28.19 4.03 -2.68
CA ASP A 225 26.83 4.36 -2.21
C ASP A 225 25.96 3.11 -2.08
N ALA A 226 25.03 3.16 -1.12
CA ALA A 226 23.96 2.17 -1.02
C ALA A 226 23.06 2.25 -2.26
N VAL A 227 22.68 1.09 -2.79
CA VAL A 227 21.80 0.95 -3.94
C VAL A 227 20.47 0.36 -3.49
N ASP A 228 19.37 0.89 -4.03
CA ASP A 228 18.03 0.35 -3.80
C ASP A 228 17.98 -1.14 -4.17
N VAL A 229 17.50 -1.97 -3.25
CA VAL A 229 17.28 -3.40 -3.45
C VAL A 229 15.80 -3.62 -3.73
N VAL A 230 15.49 -4.19 -4.89
CA VAL A 230 14.13 -4.55 -5.32
C VAL A 230 14.04 -6.06 -5.47
N LEU A 231 13.64 -6.73 -4.40
CA LEU A 231 13.36 -8.16 -4.34
C LEU A 231 12.01 -8.50 -4.94
N GLY A 232 10.98 -7.67 -4.72
CA GLY A 232 9.60 -7.95 -5.08
C GLY A 232 9.35 -7.93 -6.58
N ASN A 233 9.02 -6.77 -7.14
CA ASN A 233 8.63 -6.66 -8.55
C ASN A 233 9.31 -5.47 -9.27
N PRO A 234 10.29 -5.74 -10.16
CA PRO A 234 10.99 -4.69 -10.93
C PRO A 234 10.07 -3.81 -11.77
N ILE A 235 8.94 -4.34 -12.27
CA ILE A 235 7.99 -3.56 -13.07
C ILE A 235 7.37 -2.44 -12.23
N LEU A 236 7.11 -2.69 -10.94
CA LEU A 236 6.62 -1.65 -10.05
C LEU A 236 7.69 -0.58 -9.83
N LYS A 237 8.96 -0.96 -9.62
CA LYS A 237 10.06 0.03 -9.50
C LYS A 237 10.17 0.90 -10.75
N GLU A 238 10.09 0.29 -11.94
CA GLU A 238 10.14 1.01 -13.22
C GLU A 238 8.93 1.92 -13.43
N SER A 239 7.80 1.65 -12.79
CA SER A 239 6.61 2.49 -12.87
C SER A 239 6.72 3.81 -12.10
N VAL A 240 7.63 3.90 -11.12
CA VAL A 240 7.68 5.03 -10.16
C VAL A 240 7.83 6.37 -10.86
N ARG A 241 8.88 6.50 -11.69
CA ARG A 241 9.19 7.75 -12.39
C ARG A 241 8.08 8.19 -13.37
N PRO A 242 7.67 7.38 -14.36
CA PRO A 242 6.64 7.80 -15.30
C PRO A 242 5.30 8.09 -14.61
N LEU A 243 4.99 7.40 -13.51
CA LEU A 243 3.77 7.67 -12.73
C LEU A 243 3.82 9.03 -12.01
N VAL A 244 4.93 9.32 -11.33
CA VAL A 244 5.10 10.59 -10.61
C VAL A 244 5.09 11.78 -11.57
N GLU A 245 5.80 11.66 -12.70
CA GLU A 245 5.82 12.68 -13.76
C GLU A 245 4.40 12.90 -14.30
N TRP A 246 3.71 11.83 -14.69
CA TRP A 246 2.33 11.90 -15.17
C TRP A 246 1.37 12.52 -14.15
N PHE A 247 1.48 12.14 -12.87
CA PHE A 247 0.59 12.66 -11.82
C PHE A 247 0.75 14.18 -11.66
N ARG A 248 1.98 14.70 -11.71
CA ARG A 248 2.25 16.14 -11.58
C ARG A 248 1.55 16.95 -12.67
N GLU A 249 1.48 16.40 -13.88
CA GLU A 249 0.87 17.04 -15.05
C GLU A 249 -0.65 16.83 -15.13
N ASN A 250 -1.15 15.67 -14.66
CA ASN A 250 -2.52 15.22 -14.95
C ASN A 250 -3.44 15.16 -13.72
N LYS A 251 -2.96 15.48 -12.51
CA LYS A 251 -3.78 15.46 -11.30
C LYS A 251 -4.99 16.39 -11.43
N ARG A 252 -6.18 15.88 -11.10
CA ARG A 252 -7.39 16.70 -11.03
C ARG A 252 -7.29 17.75 -9.93
N ASP A 253 -7.87 18.91 -10.20
CA ASP A 253 -8.06 19.97 -9.21
C ASP A 253 -9.20 19.61 -8.25
N LEU A 254 -8.86 19.18 -7.04
CA LEU A 254 -9.81 18.70 -6.03
C LEU A 254 -9.71 19.56 -4.76
N PRO A 255 -10.82 19.84 -4.05
CA PRO A 255 -10.81 20.72 -2.87
C PRO A 255 -9.77 20.31 -1.81
N TRP A 256 -9.64 19.02 -1.54
CA TRP A 256 -8.70 18.46 -0.55
C TRP A 256 -7.23 18.41 -1.02
N ARG A 257 -6.94 18.71 -2.29
CA ARG A 257 -5.58 18.93 -2.79
C ARG A 257 -5.13 20.38 -2.67
N LYS A 258 -6.03 21.28 -2.24
CA LYS A 258 -5.73 22.69 -1.96
C LYS A 258 -5.50 22.88 -0.46
N ARG A 259 -4.55 23.74 -0.11
CA ARG A 259 -4.26 24.11 1.30
C ARG A 259 -4.13 22.86 2.20
N ILE A 260 -3.29 21.92 1.77
CA ILE A 260 -3.12 20.59 2.36
C ILE A 260 -2.69 20.69 3.83
N ASN A 261 -3.38 19.95 4.69
CA ASN A 261 -2.95 19.67 6.07
C ASN A 261 -3.54 18.31 6.51
N ALA A 262 -3.04 17.76 7.63
CA ALA A 262 -3.44 16.44 8.09
C ALA A 262 -4.95 16.31 8.36
N TYR A 263 -5.57 17.33 8.96
CA TYR A 263 -7.01 17.34 9.21
C TYR A 263 -7.81 17.27 7.90
N ARG A 264 -7.49 18.13 6.93
CA ARG A 264 -8.17 18.21 5.64
C ARG A 264 -8.05 16.94 4.82
N VAL A 265 -6.85 16.35 4.78
CA VAL A 265 -6.61 15.06 4.11
C VAL A 265 -7.37 13.96 4.84
N TRP A 266 -7.31 13.92 6.18
CA TRP A 266 -8.03 12.93 6.96
C TRP A 266 -9.54 12.94 6.69
N ILE A 267 -10.18 14.12 6.71
CA ILE A 267 -11.61 14.24 6.42
C ILE A 267 -11.93 13.76 5.00
N SER A 268 -11.16 14.18 3.98
CA SER A 268 -11.42 13.75 2.60
C SER A 268 -11.24 12.25 2.42
N GLU A 269 -10.18 11.68 3.00
CA GLU A 269 -9.90 10.24 2.88
C GLU A 269 -10.99 9.40 3.54
N ILE A 270 -11.51 9.82 4.70
CA ILE A 270 -12.64 9.12 5.33
C ILE A 270 -13.93 9.27 4.49
N MET A 271 -14.21 10.45 3.94
CA MET A 271 -15.38 10.65 3.08
C MET A 271 -15.31 9.83 1.79
N LEU A 272 -14.12 9.69 1.18
CA LEU A 272 -13.87 8.95 -0.07
C LEU A 272 -13.95 7.43 0.09
N GLN A 273 -13.96 6.90 1.31
CA GLN A 273 -14.15 5.46 1.54
C GLN A 273 -15.50 4.99 0.98
N GLN A 274 -15.47 4.25 -0.13
CA GLN A 274 -16.66 3.74 -0.82
C GLN A 274 -17.63 4.83 -1.32
N THR A 275 -17.17 6.07 -1.46
CA THR A 275 -17.95 7.20 -2.00
C THR A 275 -17.24 7.76 -3.23
N ARG A 276 -17.99 8.19 -4.26
CA ARG A 276 -17.40 8.80 -5.46
C ARG A 276 -16.97 10.24 -5.20
N VAL A 277 -15.90 10.67 -5.85
CA VAL A 277 -15.31 12.03 -5.74
C VAL A 277 -16.35 13.14 -5.90
N GLU A 278 -17.18 13.10 -6.96
CA GLU A 278 -18.16 14.16 -7.22
C GLU A 278 -19.23 14.27 -6.13
N ALA A 279 -19.63 13.14 -5.53
CA ALA A 279 -20.57 13.15 -4.42
C ALA A 279 -19.94 13.75 -3.15
N VAL A 280 -18.62 13.62 -2.95
CA VAL A 280 -17.94 14.09 -1.73
C VAL A 280 -17.71 15.60 -1.71
N LYS A 281 -17.50 16.25 -2.87
CA LYS A 281 -17.14 17.68 -2.96
C LYS A 281 -18.06 18.61 -2.12
N PRO A 282 -19.39 18.62 -2.30
CA PRO A 282 -20.26 19.54 -1.54
C PRO A 282 -20.28 19.22 -0.04
N TYR A 283 -20.14 17.93 0.33
CA TYR A 283 -20.07 17.52 1.73
C TYR A 283 -18.79 18.00 2.40
N TYR A 284 -17.67 17.87 1.71
CA TYR A 284 -16.37 18.29 2.21
C TYR A 284 -16.34 19.80 2.48
N GLU A 285 -16.88 20.61 1.56
CA GLU A 285 -16.95 22.06 1.70
C GLU A 285 -17.84 22.47 2.89
N ARG A 286 -19.06 21.92 2.98
CA ARG A 286 -19.97 22.17 4.10
C ARG A 286 -19.36 21.74 5.44
N PHE A 287 -18.75 20.56 5.47
CA PHE A 287 -18.17 20.00 6.69
C PHE A 287 -17.02 20.87 7.20
N LEU A 288 -16.09 21.28 6.33
CA LEU A 288 -14.96 22.13 6.74
C LEU A 288 -15.35 23.58 7.04
N SER A 289 -16.47 24.06 6.49
CA SER A 289 -16.99 25.38 6.84
C SER A 289 -17.48 25.43 8.29
N GLU A 290 -18.02 24.33 8.80
CA GLU A 290 -18.57 24.27 10.16
C GLU A 290 -17.59 23.67 11.16
N LEU A 291 -16.82 22.67 10.74
CA LEU A 291 -15.82 21.96 11.53
C LEU A 291 -14.45 22.18 10.87
N PRO A 292 -13.82 23.35 11.07
CA PRO A 292 -12.59 23.72 10.36
C PRO A 292 -11.33 22.98 10.85
N ASP A 293 -11.36 22.42 12.06
CA ASP A 293 -10.21 21.79 12.71
C ASP A 293 -10.59 20.63 13.65
N VAL A 294 -9.56 20.03 14.26
CA VAL A 294 -9.69 18.91 15.21
C VAL A 294 -10.52 19.30 16.43
N SER A 295 -10.33 20.51 16.96
CA SER A 295 -11.03 20.96 18.17
C SER A 295 -12.52 21.08 17.91
N ALA A 296 -12.91 21.71 16.79
CA ALA A 296 -14.30 21.84 16.39
C ALA A 296 -14.97 20.47 16.19
N LEU A 297 -14.26 19.52 15.55
CA LEU A 297 -14.75 18.16 15.37
C LEU A 297 -14.86 17.36 16.68
N ALA A 298 -13.98 17.60 17.65
CA ALA A 298 -14.06 16.95 18.95
C ALA A 298 -15.26 17.48 19.76
N SER A 299 -15.56 18.78 19.68
CA SER A 299 -16.61 19.44 20.47
C SER A 299 -18.01 19.38 19.87
N VAL A 300 -18.17 19.06 18.57
CA VAL A 300 -19.48 19.09 17.92
C VAL A 300 -20.43 18.04 18.51
N GLU A 301 -21.70 18.41 18.73
CA GLU A 301 -22.73 17.46 19.16
C GLU A 301 -22.97 16.35 18.14
N GLU A 302 -23.28 15.13 18.62
CA GLU A 302 -23.40 13.96 17.72
C GLU A 302 -24.49 14.16 16.66
N ASP A 303 -25.65 14.69 17.03
CA ASP A 303 -26.75 14.89 16.09
C ASP A 303 -26.38 15.88 14.99
N ARG A 304 -25.63 16.94 15.33
CA ARG A 304 -25.14 17.90 14.33
C ARG A 304 -24.11 17.28 13.40
N LEU A 305 -23.19 16.46 13.94
CA LEU A 305 -22.22 15.72 13.14
C LEU A 305 -22.90 14.75 12.16
N LEU A 306 -23.90 13.99 12.62
CA LEU A 306 -24.66 13.08 11.77
C LEU A 306 -25.43 13.83 10.69
N LYS A 307 -25.95 15.02 11.01
CA LYS A 307 -26.62 15.89 10.02
C LYS A 307 -25.65 16.39 8.94
N LEU A 308 -24.44 16.79 9.32
CA LEU A 308 -23.39 17.14 8.36
C LEU A 308 -22.98 15.96 7.46
N TRP A 309 -23.12 14.73 7.95
CA TRP A 309 -22.79 13.49 7.23
C TRP A 309 -23.96 12.86 6.46
N GLU A 310 -25.17 13.41 6.61
CA GLU A 310 -26.42 12.84 6.08
C GLU A 310 -26.37 12.65 4.56
N GLY A 311 -26.51 11.40 4.12
CA GLY A 311 -26.47 11.02 2.70
C GLY A 311 -25.13 10.45 2.22
N LEU A 312 -24.03 10.60 2.98
CA LEU A 312 -22.74 9.94 2.64
C LEU A 312 -22.73 8.44 2.95
N GLY A 313 -23.65 7.97 3.80
CA GLY A 313 -23.70 6.58 4.26
C GLY A 313 -22.53 6.19 5.17
N TYR A 314 -22.57 4.97 5.71
CA TYR A 314 -21.58 4.45 6.67
C TYR A 314 -21.28 5.41 7.83
N TYR A 315 -22.32 5.81 8.57
CA TYR A 315 -22.28 6.82 9.63
C TYR A 315 -21.29 6.53 10.78
N ASN A 316 -20.89 5.28 10.97
CA ASN A 316 -19.80 4.95 11.90
C ASN A 316 -18.47 5.64 11.53
N ARG A 317 -18.27 6.01 10.26
CA ARG A 317 -17.12 6.84 9.85
C ARG A 317 -17.13 8.20 10.55
N ALA A 318 -18.26 8.90 10.56
CA ALA A 318 -18.39 10.18 11.25
C ALA A 318 -18.16 10.04 12.76
N ARG A 319 -18.72 8.99 13.38
CA ARG A 319 -18.49 8.72 14.81
C ARG A 319 -17.02 8.43 15.12
N ASN A 320 -16.36 7.62 14.29
CA ASN A 320 -14.94 7.36 14.45
C ASN A 320 -14.09 8.62 14.24
N LEU A 321 -14.48 9.51 13.31
CA LEU A 321 -13.84 10.83 13.14
C LEU A 321 -13.91 11.63 14.44
N LYS A 322 -15.09 11.78 15.05
CA LYS A 322 -15.22 12.48 16.34
C LYS A 322 -14.42 11.80 17.45
N ALA A 323 -14.51 10.47 17.58
CA ALA A 323 -13.77 9.73 18.60
C ALA A 323 -12.25 9.90 18.46
N ALA A 324 -11.72 9.87 17.24
CA ALA A 324 -10.32 10.14 16.97
C ALA A 324 -9.95 11.61 17.18
N ALA A 325 -10.85 12.57 16.90
CA ALA A 325 -10.62 13.97 17.21
C ALA A 325 -10.50 14.19 18.73
N CYS A 326 -11.39 13.59 19.54
CA CYS A 326 -11.26 13.56 21.00
C CYS A 326 -9.94 12.92 21.43
N GLN A 327 -9.55 11.80 20.84
CA GLN A 327 -8.27 11.14 21.10
C GLN A 327 -7.08 12.07 20.80
N ILE A 328 -7.12 12.84 19.72
CA ILE A 328 -6.08 13.84 19.38
C ILE A 328 -6.03 14.95 20.43
N MET A 329 -7.18 15.44 20.89
CA MET A 329 -7.24 16.45 21.94
C MET A 329 -6.62 15.94 23.26
N GLU A 330 -6.99 14.73 23.68
CA GLU A 330 -6.58 14.14 24.95
C GLU A 330 -5.10 13.69 24.96
N GLN A 331 -4.65 13.00 23.92
CA GLN A 331 -3.34 12.34 23.90
C GLN A 331 -2.25 13.18 23.24
N TYR A 332 -2.61 14.10 22.35
CA TYR A 332 -1.67 14.87 21.52
C TYR A 332 -1.87 16.39 21.65
N GLY A 333 -2.64 16.85 22.64
CA GLY A 333 -2.85 18.27 22.94
C GLY A 333 -3.49 19.05 21.78
N GLY A 334 -4.34 18.39 21.00
CA GLY A 334 -5.01 18.98 19.83
C GLY A 334 -4.15 19.07 18.58
N ARG A 335 -2.88 18.63 18.63
CA ARG A 335 -2.00 18.56 17.46
C ARG A 335 -2.14 17.21 16.79
N PHE A 336 -2.40 17.19 15.49
CA PHE A 336 -2.48 15.96 14.73
C PHE A 336 -1.12 15.23 14.78
N PRO A 337 -1.06 13.92 15.12
CA PRO A 337 0.20 13.19 15.18
C PRO A 337 0.89 13.14 13.81
N SER A 338 2.22 13.10 13.81
CA SER A 338 3.02 13.18 12.59
C SER A 338 3.78 11.90 12.25
N SER A 339 3.78 10.87 13.11
CA SER A 339 4.35 9.56 12.77
C SER A 339 3.29 8.58 12.25
N TYR A 340 3.70 7.64 11.39
CA TYR A 340 2.78 6.65 10.82
C TYR A 340 2.09 5.81 11.90
N GLU A 341 2.82 5.33 12.91
CA GLU A 341 2.23 4.48 13.96
C GLU A 341 1.26 5.24 14.85
N GLU A 342 1.56 6.49 15.21
CA GLU A 342 0.63 7.33 15.98
C GLU A 342 -0.63 7.65 15.17
N ILE A 343 -0.49 8.01 13.89
CA ILE A 343 -1.63 8.24 12.99
C ILE A 343 -2.50 6.97 12.88
N ARG A 344 -1.87 5.80 12.69
CA ARG A 344 -2.57 4.51 12.59
C ARG A 344 -3.25 4.09 13.90
N SER A 345 -2.77 4.56 15.05
CA SER A 345 -3.37 4.28 16.35
C SER A 345 -4.71 5.00 16.58
N LEU A 346 -5.03 6.01 15.76
CA LEU A 346 -6.26 6.79 15.90
C LEU A 346 -7.50 5.96 15.50
N LYS A 347 -8.59 6.14 16.24
CA LYS A 347 -9.85 5.41 15.99
C LYS A 347 -10.35 5.57 14.56
N GLY A 348 -10.55 4.44 13.87
CA GLY A 348 -11.08 4.41 12.51
C GLY A 348 -10.07 4.74 11.40
N ILE A 349 -8.80 4.93 11.75
CA ILE A 349 -7.70 5.05 10.78
C ILE A 349 -7.02 3.69 10.64
N GLY A 350 -7.03 3.13 9.42
CA GLY A 350 -6.29 1.91 9.07
C GLY A 350 -5.05 2.19 8.23
N ASN A 351 -4.36 1.14 7.77
CA ASN A 351 -3.13 1.24 6.94
C ASN A 351 -3.28 2.24 5.78
N TYR A 352 -4.38 2.13 5.02
CA TYR A 352 -4.66 3.04 3.90
C TYR A 352 -4.63 4.51 4.31
N THR A 353 -5.46 4.89 5.30
CA THR A 353 -5.61 6.29 5.71
C THR A 353 -4.35 6.80 6.41
N ALA A 354 -3.66 5.96 7.18
CA ALA A 354 -2.38 6.31 7.79
C ALA A 354 -1.28 6.54 6.72
N GLY A 355 -1.22 5.68 5.69
CA GLY A 355 -0.32 5.85 4.56
C GLY A 355 -0.65 7.08 3.73
N ALA A 356 -1.93 7.37 3.49
CA ALA A 356 -2.38 8.57 2.80
C ALA A 356 -1.97 9.84 3.57
N ILE A 357 -2.35 9.98 4.84
CA ILE A 357 -1.96 11.15 5.65
C ILE A 357 -0.43 11.27 5.77
N GLY A 358 0.24 10.16 6.10
CA GLY A 358 1.70 10.11 6.27
C GLY A 358 2.45 10.55 5.01
N SER A 359 2.06 10.02 3.85
CA SER A 359 2.75 10.34 2.58
C SER A 359 2.35 11.69 1.99
N PHE A 360 1.08 12.11 2.11
CA PHE A 360 0.59 13.34 1.47
C PHE A 360 0.98 14.60 2.24
N VAL A 361 1.14 14.48 3.56
CA VAL A 361 1.36 15.63 4.45
C VAL A 361 2.74 15.60 5.08
N TYR A 362 3.18 14.44 5.57
CA TYR A 362 4.40 14.31 6.36
C TYR A 362 5.58 13.71 5.59
N HIS A 363 5.44 13.50 4.28
CA HIS A 363 6.46 12.90 3.42
C HIS A 363 6.98 11.54 3.92
N ILE A 364 6.13 10.79 4.62
CA ILE A 364 6.48 9.46 5.12
C ILE A 364 6.30 8.45 3.98
N PRO A 365 7.33 7.66 3.62
CA PRO A 365 7.25 6.68 2.55
C PRO A 365 6.49 5.42 3.00
N LYS A 366 5.18 5.55 3.18
CA LYS A 366 4.27 4.45 3.56
C LYS A 366 3.16 4.27 2.54
N PRO A 367 2.77 3.02 2.24
CA PRO A 367 1.81 2.70 1.19
C PRO A 367 0.39 3.19 1.51
N ALA A 368 -0.29 3.76 0.50
CA ALA A 368 -1.72 4.09 0.57
C ALA A 368 -2.53 3.22 -0.41
N VAL A 369 -2.81 1.97 -0.03
CA VAL A 369 -3.41 0.96 -0.93
C VAL A 369 -4.94 0.91 -0.80
N ASP A 370 -5.65 1.45 -1.79
CA ASP A 370 -7.10 1.34 -1.94
C ASP A 370 -7.51 0.36 -3.07
N GLY A 371 -8.80 0.34 -3.41
CA GLY A 371 -9.32 -0.47 -4.51
C GLY A 371 -8.83 -0.03 -5.91
N ASN A 372 -8.38 1.23 -6.06
CA ASN A 372 -7.75 1.72 -7.28
C ASN A 372 -6.33 1.17 -7.40
N VAL A 373 -5.53 1.30 -6.35
CA VAL A 373 -4.15 0.77 -6.29
C VAL A 373 -4.14 -0.74 -6.49
N LEU A 374 -5.00 -1.49 -5.78
CA LEU A 374 -5.09 -2.95 -5.95
C LEU A 374 -5.34 -3.34 -7.42
N ARG A 375 -6.23 -2.63 -8.12
CA ARG A 375 -6.51 -2.87 -9.54
C ARG A 375 -5.32 -2.54 -10.44
N VAL A 376 -4.71 -1.37 -10.24
CA VAL A 376 -3.56 -0.92 -11.02
C VAL A 376 -2.42 -1.92 -10.88
N VAL A 377 -2.07 -2.29 -9.64
CA VAL A 377 -0.99 -3.25 -9.36
C VAL A 377 -1.33 -4.62 -9.95
N SER A 378 -2.54 -5.16 -9.72
CA SER A 378 -2.93 -6.46 -10.29
C SER A 378 -2.82 -6.49 -11.81
N ARG A 379 -3.23 -5.44 -12.52
CA ARG A 379 -3.08 -5.36 -13.99
C ARG A 379 -1.63 -5.22 -14.42
N LEU A 380 -0.87 -4.33 -13.77
CA LEU A 380 0.53 -4.08 -14.10
C LEU A 380 1.37 -5.36 -13.97
N THR A 381 1.07 -6.18 -12.96
CA THR A 381 1.82 -7.40 -12.65
C THR A 381 1.14 -8.69 -13.11
N ALA A 382 -0.06 -8.63 -13.70
CA ALA A 382 -0.92 -9.79 -14.01
C ALA A 382 -1.13 -10.72 -12.80
N ASP A 383 -1.42 -10.16 -11.62
CA ASP A 383 -1.61 -10.91 -10.38
C ASP A 383 -3.04 -11.48 -10.28
N GLU A 384 -3.15 -12.81 -10.24
CA GLU A 384 -4.42 -13.56 -10.18
C GLU A 384 -5.00 -13.69 -8.74
N GLY A 385 -4.39 -13.03 -7.76
CA GLY A 385 -4.86 -13.02 -6.38
C GLY A 385 -6.21 -12.34 -6.22
N ASP A 386 -7.07 -12.91 -5.38
CA ASP A 386 -8.35 -12.28 -5.03
C ASP A 386 -8.13 -11.05 -4.14
N ILE A 387 -8.35 -9.86 -4.70
CA ILE A 387 -8.11 -8.57 -4.03
C ILE A 387 -9.05 -8.31 -2.84
N LYS A 388 -10.02 -9.20 -2.58
CA LYS A 388 -10.84 -9.17 -1.37
C LYS A 388 -10.15 -9.79 -0.16
N THR A 389 -9.06 -10.54 -0.37
CA THR A 389 -8.34 -11.21 0.71
C THR A 389 -7.34 -10.28 1.39
N ALA A 390 -7.18 -10.43 2.71
CA ALA A 390 -6.19 -9.67 3.46
C ALA A 390 -4.76 -9.96 2.98
N ALA A 391 -4.46 -11.22 2.63
CA ALA A 391 -3.16 -11.64 2.12
C ALA A 391 -2.74 -10.88 0.85
N VAL A 392 -3.66 -10.72 -0.13
CA VAL A 392 -3.36 -9.97 -1.36
C VAL A 392 -3.15 -8.49 -1.06
N ARG A 393 -3.95 -7.89 -0.16
CA ARG A 393 -3.72 -6.49 0.25
C ARG A 393 -2.35 -6.33 0.90
N SER A 394 -1.99 -7.18 1.85
CA SER A 394 -0.68 -7.11 2.52
C SER A 394 0.46 -7.32 1.54
N LYS A 395 0.34 -8.26 0.59
CA LYS A 395 1.33 -8.45 -0.49
C LYS A 395 1.51 -7.17 -1.31
N VAL A 396 0.43 -6.49 -1.68
CA VAL A 396 0.52 -5.23 -2.44
C VAL A 396 1.10 -4.10 -1.58
N GLU A 397 0.74 -4.01 -0.30
CA GLU A 397 1.34 -3.05 0.63
C GLU A 397 2.86 -3.24 0.73
N GLU A 398 3.34 -4.48 0.90
CA GLU A 398 4.78 -4.82 0.93
C GLU A 398 5.50 -4.42 -0.36
N LEU A 399 4.93 -4.77 -1.53
CA LEU A 399 5.52 -4.45 -2.83
C LEU A 399 5.60 -2.94 -3.07
N ILE A 400 4.60 -2.19 -2.63
CA ILE A 400 4.58 -0.73 -2.76
C ILE A 400 5.55 -0.08 -1.77
N GLU A 401 5.62 -0.57 -0.54
CA GLU A 401 6.55 -0.05 0.47
C GLU A 401 8.01 -0.15 0.03
N GLU A 402 8.39 -1.22 -0.67
CA GLU A 402 9.72 -1.42 -1.24
C GLU A 402 10.12 -0.37 -2.29
N ILE A 403 9.15 0.14 -3.06
CA ILE A 403 9.43 0.96 -4.24
C ILE A 403 9.01 2.43 -4.11
N ILE A 404 8.37 2.83 -3.00
CA ILE A 404 8.00 4.22 -2.77
C ILE A 404 9.24 5.14 -2.82
N PRO A 405 9.22 6.20 -3.64
CA PRO A 405 10.30 7.18 -3.67
C PRO A 405 10.31 8.01 -2.36
N LYS A 406 11.48 8.13 -1.72
CA LYS A 406 11.64 8.87 -0.46
C LYS A 406 11.42 10.38 -0.62
N ASP A 407 11.70 10.92 -1.80
CA ASP A 407 11.60 12.33 -2.15
C ASP A 407 10.21 12.74 -2.66
N ALA A 408 9.39 11.78 -3.09
CA ALA A 408 8.06 12.04 -3.65
C ALA A 408 6.97 11.01 -3.23
N PRO A 409 6.87 10.61 -1.95
CA PRO A 409 5.98 9.51 -1.56
C PRO A 409 4.49 9.88 -1.76
N GLY A 410 4.12 11.13 -1.50
CA GLY A 410 2.76 11.62 -1.69
C GLY A 410 2.33 11.69 -3.15
N ASP A 411 3.22 12.14 -4.04
CA ASP A 411 2.96 12.17 -5.49
C ASP A 411 2.81 10.75 -6.04
N PHE A 412 3.65 9.82 -5.59
CA PHE A 412 3.60 8.43 -6.05
C PHE A 412 2.31 7.72 -5.61
N ASN A 413 1.95 7.78 -4.32
CA ASN A 413 0.73 7.16 -3.81
C ASN A 413 -0.52 7.78 -4.45
N GLN A 414 -0.60 9.12 -4.54
CA GLN A 414 -1.71 9.77 -5.23
C GLN A 414 -1.73 9.45 -6.72
N GLY A 415 -0.56 9.31 -7.35
CA GLY A 415 -0.42 8.88 -8.73
C GLY A 415 -1.06 7.51 -8.99
N LEU A 416 -0.81 6.53 -8.13
CA LEU A 416 -1.43 5.19 -8.25
C LEU A 416 -2.96 5.27 -8.12
N ILE A 417 -3.45 6.02 -7.14
CA ILE A 417 -4.89 6.21 -6.89
C ILE A 417 -5.54 6.93 -8.08
N GLU A 418 -4.92 8.02 -8.56
CA GLU A 418 -5.41 8.84 -9.67
C GLU A 418 -5.43 8.06 -10.98
N LEU A 419 -4.35 7.30 -11.27
CA LEU A 419 -4.26 6.45 -12.45
C LEU A 419 -5.40 5.43 -12.47
N GLY A 420 -5.64 4.76 -11.34
CA GLY A 420 -6.78 3.85 -11.21
C GLY A 420 -8.12 4.57 -11.38
N ALA A 421 -8.25 5.79 -10.89
CA ALA A 421 -9.50 6.53 -10.94
C ALA A 421 -9.89 6.99 -12.35
N ILE A 422 -8.93 7.43 -13.19
CA ILE A 422 -9.25 8.14 -14.46
C ILE A 422 -8.75 7.46 -15.74
N VAL A 423 -7.77 6.55 -15.64
CA VAL A 423 -7.17 5.84 -16.79
C VAL A 423 -7.45 4.35 -16.69
N CYS A 424 -6.93 3.71 -15.65
CA CYS A 424 -7.07 2.28 -15.38
C CYS A 424 -8.39 2.02 -14.64
N VAL A 425 -9.49 2.42 -15.26
CA VAL A 425 -10.83 2.45 -14.64
C VAL A 425 -11.40 1.05 -14.38
N PRO A 426 -12.31 0.90 -13.39
CA PRO A 426 -13.05 -0.35 -13.16
C PRO A 426 -14.29 -0.41 -14.07
N ASN A 427 -14.83 -1.62 -14.26
CA ASN A 427 -16.14 -1.86 -14.91
C ASN A 427 -16.28 -1.31 -16.34
N GLY A 428 -15.20 -1.29 -17.10
CA GLY A 428 -15.14 -0.87 -18.50
C GLY A 428 -13.72 -1.01 -19.03
N GLU A 429 -13.55 -0.76 -20.32
CA GLU A 429 -12.24 -0.80 -20.97
C GLU A 429 -11.33 0.30 -20.38
N PRO A 430 -10.14 -0.06 -19.86
CA PRO A 430 -9.16 0.93 -19.42
C PRO A 430 -8.63 1.74 -20.60
N LYS A 431 -8.26 3.00 -20.35
CA LYS A 431 -7.71 3.91 -21.37
C LYS A 431 -6.21 3.64 -21.58
N CYS A 432 -5.84 2.43 -22.00
CA CYS A 432 -4.44 1.98 -22.07
C CYS A 432 -3.55 2.89 -22.93
N ALA A 433 -4.06 3.39 -24.06
CA ALA A 433 -3.33 4.31 -24.93
C ALA A 433 -2.96 5.66 -24.29
N ALA A 434 -3.61 6.03 -23.18
CA ALA A 434 -3.31 7.23 -22.39
C ALA A 434 -2.58 6.90 -21.07
N CYS A 435 -2.18 5.63 -20.88
CA CYS A 435 -1.57 5.17 -19.64
C CYS A 435 -0.05 5.40 -19.66
N PRO A 436 0.53 6.11 -18.68
CA PRO A 436 1.99 6.29 -18.60
C PRO A 436 2.74 4.97 -18.36
N LEU A 437 2.03 3.90 -17.99
CA LEU A 437 2.58 2.59 -17.67
C LEU A 437 2.27 1.53 -18.74
N GLU A 438 1.74 1.92 -19.90
CA GLU A 438 1.34 1.00 -20.98
C GLU A 438 2.44 0.00 -21.33
N ALA A 439 3.66 0.50 -21.63
CA ALA A 439 4.80 -0.33 -22.02
C ALA A 439 5.30 -1.30 -20.92
N LEU A 440 4.92 -1.05 -19.67
CA LEU A 440 5.29 -1.87 -18.51
C LEU A 440 4.22 -2.91 -18.15
N CYS A 441 2.96 -2.67 -18.51
CA CYS A 441 1.82 -3.44 -18.04
C CYS A 441 1.76 -4.86 -18.63
N LYS A 442 1.89 -5.88 -17.78
CA LYS A 442 1.79 -7.29 -18.19
C LYS A 442 0.41 -7.63 -18.75
N ALA A 443 -0.66 -7.26 -18.05
CA ALA A 443 -2.01 -7.55 -18.53
C ALA A 443 -2.30 -6.90 -19.88
N HIS A 444 -1.74 -5.72 -20.17
CA HIS A 444 -1.89 -5.08 -21.48
C HIS A 444 -1.14 -5.82 -22.59
N LYS A 445 0.11 -6.22 -22.34
CA LYS A 445 0.89 -7.04 -23.28
C LYS A 445 0.22 -8.38 -23.61
N GLU A 446 -0.54 -8.92 -22.66
CA GLU A 446 -1.30 -10.17 -22.81
C GLU A 446 -2.73 -9.96 -23.34
N GLY A 447 -3.23 -8.72 -23.44
CA GLY A 447 -4.63 -8.43 -23.79
C GLY A 447 -5.65 -8.92 -22.76
N ARG A 448 -5.27 -8.95 -21.48
CA ARG A 448 -6.02 -9.52 -20.35
C ARG A 448 -6.42 -8.50 -19.30
N GLU A 449 -6.45 -7.20 -19.60
CA GLU A 449 -6.73 -6.16 -18.61
C GLU A 449 -8.10 -6.30 -17.95
N MET A 450 -9.05 -6.92 -18.66
CA MET A 450 -10.41 -7.17 -18.18
C MET A 450 -10.51 -8.39 -17.25
N ASP A 451 -9.50 -9.27 -17.23
CA ASP A 451 -9.42 -10.40 -16.28
C ASP A 451 -9.04 -9.92 -14.87
N PHE A 452 -8.41 -8.73 -14.78
CA PHE A 452 -7.88 -8.19 -13.55
C PHE A 452 -8.63 -6.92 -13.07
N PRO A 453 -8.80 -6.73 -11.76
CA PRO A 453 -8.35 -7.62 -10.68
C PRO A 453 -9.34 -8.76 -10.45
N VAL A 454 -8.83 -9.92 -10.01
CA VAL A 454 -9.68 -11.05 -9.62
C VAL A 454 -10.49 -10.68 -8.38
N LYS A 455 -11.81 -10.88 -8.45
CA LYS A 455 -12.76 -10.66 -7.34
C LYS A 455 -13.73 -11.82 -7.24
N LYS A 456 -13.61 -12.68 -6.23
CA LYS A 456 -14.60 -13.75 -6.03
C LYS A 456 -15.96 -13.18 -5.65
N LYS A 457 -17.04 -13.83 -6.11
CA LYS A 457 -18.42 -13.38 -5.90
C LYS A 457 -18.74 -13.32 -4.40
N ALA A 458 -19.33 -12.22 -3.95
CA ALA A 458 -19.79 -12.11 -2.57
C ALA A 458 -21.02 -13.02 -2.35
N LYS A 459 -21.27 -13.40 -1.09
CA LYS A 459 -22.52 -14.06 -0.70
C LYS A 459 -23.72 -13.18 -1.09
N ALA A 460 -24.85 -13.80 -1.40
CA ALA A 460 -26.10 -13.09 -1.63
C ALA A 460 -26.49 -12.28 -0.38
N ARG A 461 -27.07 -11.10 -0.59
CA ARG A 461 -27.54 -10.24 0.51
C ARG A 461 -28.75 -10.88 1.17
N ARG A 462 -28.90 -10.68 2.49
CA ARG A 462 -30.14 -11.03 3.19
C ARG A 462 -31.25 -10.04 2.80
N ILE A 463 -32.42 -10.54 2.43
CA ILE A 463 -33.59 -9.70 2.18
C ILE A 463 -34.39 -9.58 3.48
N GLU A 464 -34.70 -8.35 3.89
CA GLU A 464 -35.58 -8.05 5.02
C GLU A 464 -36.81 -7.31 4.51
N LYS A 465 -37.99 -7.81 4.87
CA LYS A 465 -39.26 -7.14 4.58
C LYS A 465 -39.59 -6.20 5.73
N ARG A 466 -40.08 -5.00 5.42
CA ARG A 466 -40.40 -3.97 6.41
C ARG A 466 -41.72 -3.29 6.07
N THR A 467 -42.48 -2.93 7.10
CA THR A 467 -43.63 -2.02 6.99
C THR A 467 -43.28 -0.73 7.68
N VAL A 468 -43.32 0.38 6.95
CA VAL A 468 -42.96 1.73 7.42
C VAL A 468 -44.22 2.54 7.64
N PHE A 469 -44.31 3.24 8.77
CA PHE A 469 -45.47 4.04 9.16
C PHE A 469 -45.12 5.52 9.18
N ILE A 470 -45.93 6.33 8.50
CA ILE A 470 -45.94 7.79 8.60
C ILE A 470 -47.15 8.16 9.46
N PHE A 471 -46.96 8.13 10.79
CA PHE A 471 -47.95 8.69 11.70
C PHE A 471 -47.82 10.20 11.69
N ARG A 472 -48.88 10.89 11.30
CA ARG A 472 -48.90 12.36 11.25
C ARG A 472 -50.21 12.92 11.75
N ASP A 473 -50.15 14.13 12.27
CA ASP A 473 -51.30 15.03 12.38
C ASP A 473 -51.15 16.14 11.32
N ASN A 474 -51.77 17.30 11.56
CA ASN A 474 -51.68 18.45 10.66
C ASN A 474 -50.32 19.16 10.69
N GLU A 475 -49.54 19.06 11.76
CA GLU A 475 -48.29 19.83 11.94
C GLU A 475 -47.04 18.95 12.11
N LYS A 476 -47.20 17.75 12.66
CA LYS A 476 -46.11 16.90 13.14
C LYS A 476 -46.15 15.51 12.53
N VAL A 477 -44.99 14.88 12.54
CA VAL A 477 -44.78 13.49 12.14
C VAL A 477 -44.00 12.75 13.22
N ALA A 478 -44.36 11.49 13.45
CA ALA A 478 -43.64 10.61 14.37
C ALA A 478 -42.36 10.08 13.73
N ILE A 479 -41.25 10.26 14.44
CA ILE A 479 -39.97 9.61 14.16
C ILE A 479 -39.46 8.94 15.43
N ARG A 480 -38.49 8.04 15.30
CA ARG A 480 -37.79 7.46 16.46
C ARG A 480 -36.30 7.42 16.22
N LYS A 481 -35.52 7.49 17.31
CA LYS A 481 -34.07 7.35 17.24
C LYS A 481 -33.69 5.88 17.33
N ARG A 482 -32.93 5.40 16.36
CA ARG A 482 -32.43 4.02 16.35
C ARG A 482 -31.45 3.79 17.50
N PRO A 483 -31.32 2.54 17.97
CA PRO A 483 -30.39 2.17 19.03
C PRO A 483 -28.94 2.54 18.70
N GLN A 484 -28.08 2.65 19.71
CA GLN A 484 -26.66 3.00 19.53
C GLN A 484 -25.80 1.88 18.91
N LYS A 485 -26.41 0.72 18.60
CA LYS A 485 -25.74 -0.42 17.98
C LYS A 485 -26.57 -0.96 16.81
N GLY A 486 -25.90 -1.62 15.87
CA GLY A 486 -26.53 -2.26 14.72
C GLY A 486 -26.62 -1.37 13.47
N LEU A 487 -27.47 -1.78 12.52
CA LEU A 487 -27.64 -1.10 11.24
C LEU A 487 -28.23 0.30 11.45
N LEU A 488 -27.59 1.33 10.86
CA LEU A 488 -27.99 2.74 10.97
C LEU A 488 -28.09 3.22 12.44
N ALA A 489 -27.18 2.73 13.30
CA ALA A 489 -27.15 3.07 14.71
C ALA A 489 -27.24 4.57 14.96
N GLY A 490 -28.06 4.99 15.93
CA GLY A 490 -28.25 6.37 16.39
C GLY A 490 -28.90 7.33 15.38
N MET A 491 -29.27 6.86 14.18
CA MET A 491 -30.00 7.68 13.20
C MET A 491 -31.49 7.75 13.51
N TYR A 492 -32.17 8.76 12.97
CA TYR A 492 -33.63 8.83 13.04
C TYR A 492 -34.26 7.98 11.94
N GLU A 493 -35.45 7.47 12.22
CA GLU A 493 -36.25 6.74 11.24
C GLU A 493 -37.74 6.96 11.46
N PHE A 494 -38.53 6.65 10.45
CA PHE A 494 -39.95 6.45 10.63
C PHE A 494 -40.19 5.14 11.39
N PRO A 495 -41.20 5.09 12.29
CA PRO A 495 -41.60 3.84 12.93
C PRO A 495 -41.79 2.74 11.89
N ASN A 496 -41.23 1.57 12.14
CA ASN A 496 -41.32 0.44 11.24
C ASN A 496 -41.20 -0.89 11.97
N VAL A 497 -41.78 -1.92 11.37
CA VAL A 497 -41.75 -3.31 11.86
C VAL A 497 -41.30 -4.28 10.77
N GLU A 498 -40.90 -5.47 11.18
CA GLU A 498 -40.56 -6.55 10.26
C GLU A 498 -41.82 -7.12 9.58
N GLY A 499 -41.68 -7.52 8.32
CA GLY A 499 -42.76 -8.06 7.51
C GLY A 499 -43.50 -7.02 6.65
N HIS A 500 -44.38 -7.51 5.79
CA HIS A 500 -45.33 -6.69 5.04
C HIS A 500 -46.70 -6.88 5.66
N LEU A 501 -47.12 -5.93 6.47
CA LEU A 501 -48.43 -5.95 7.12
C LEU A 501 -49.54 -5.64 6.12
N ARG A 502 -50.70 -6.20 6.39
CA ARG A 502 -51.98 -5.82 5.78
C ARG A 502 -52.56 -4.60 6.49
N THR A 503 -53.53 -3.95 5.86
CA THR A 503 -54.11 -2.70 6.38
C THR A 503 -54.74 -2.88 7.77
N GLU A 504 -55.34 -4.03 8.06
CA GLU A 504 -55.94 -4.32 9.36
C GLU A 504 -54.88 -4.42 10.46
N GLU A 505 -53.74 -5.03 10.15
CA GLU A 505 -52.60 -5.18 11.06
C GLU A 505 -51.91 -3.82 11.31
N VAL A 506 -51.90 -2.93 10.31
CA VAL A 506 -51.42 -1.55 10.43
C VAL A 506 -52.29 -0.74 11.41
N ILE A 507 -53.62 -0.87 11.34
CA ILE A 507 -54.55 -0.21 12.26
C ILE A 507 -54.34 -0.74 13.69
N GLY A 508 -54.23 -2.07 13.85
CA GLY A 508 -53.97 -2.68 15.14
C GLY A 508 -52.65 -2.20 15.76
N TYR A 509 -51.58 -2.09 14.96
CA TYR A 509 -50.30 -1.56 15.42
C TYR A 509 -50.37 -0.08 15.85
N ALA A 510 -51.12 0.74 15.13
CA ALA A 510 -51.34 2.14 15.53
C ALA A 510 -52.03 2.24 16.90
N GLN A 511 -53.05 1.42 17.12
CA GLN A 511 -53.78 1.37 18.39
C GLN A 511 -52.90 0.88 19.55
N THR A 512 -52.07 -0.15 19.34
CA THR A 512 -51.12 -0.62 20.37
C THR A 512 -50.03 0.40 20.67
N ALA A 513 -49.68 1.26 19.71
CA ALA A 513 -48.81 2.41 19.91
C ALA A 513 -49.52 3.61 20.58
N GLY A 514 -50.79 3.47 20.97
CA GLY A 514 -51.58 4.51 21.62
C GLY A 514 -52.16 5.55 20.64
N LEU A 515 -52.10 5.32 19.33
CA LEU A 515 -52.57 6.28 18.33
C LEU A 515 -53.94 5.87 17.80
N THR A 516 -54.83 6.83 17.60
CA THR A 516 -56.15 6.60 16.98
C THR A 516 -56.11 7.07 15.51
N PRO A 517 -55.99 6.15 14.54
CA PRO A 517 -55.94 6.51 13.13
C PRO A 517 -57.31 6.95 12.63
N VAL A 518 -57.39 8.17 12.10
CA VAL A 518 -58.56 8.77 11.42
C VAL A 518 -58.61 8.31 9.97
N ARG A 519 -57.45 8.20 9.33
CA ARG A 519 -57.33 7.77 7.93
C ARG A 519 -56.06 6.95 7.73
N VAL A 520 -56.19 5.81 7.06
CA VAL A 520 -55.05 4.96 6.67
C VAL A 520 -54.94 4.92 5.15
N LYS A 521 -53.74 5.19 4.63
CA LYS A 521 -53.45 5.20 3.19
C LYS A 521 -52.16 4.46 2.93
N ARG A 522 -52.19 3.49 2.01
CA ARG A 522 -50.95 2.85 1.52
C ARG A 522 -50.22 3.83 0.60
N ILE A 523 -48.95 4.10 0.88
CA ILE A 523 -48.13 5.08 0.13
C ILE A 523 -47.09 4.43 -0.79
N GLY A 524 -47.22 3.13 -1.03
CA GLY A 524 -46.43 2.39 -2.00
C GLY A 524 -45.29 1.58 -1.38
N THR A 525 -44.31 1.20 -2.20
CA THR A 525 -43.17 0.36 -1.79
C THR A 525 -41.83 1.02 -2.11
N ALA A 526 -40.81 0.70 -1.33
CA ALA A 526 -39.44 1.15 -1.53
C ALA A 526 -38.48 -0.03 -1.38
N LYS A 527 -37.44 -0.06 -2.21
CA LYS A 527 -36.34 -1.02 -2.07
C LYS A 527 -35.06 -0.25 -1.79
N HIS A 528 -34.38 -0.61 -0.70
CA HIS A 528 -33.10 0.00 -0.34
C HIS A 528 -32.02 -1.07 -0.17
N ILE A 529 -30.85 -0.84 -0.76
CA ILE A 529 -29.76 -1.84 -0.81
C ILE A 529 -28.60 -1.37 0.06
N PHE A 530 -28.30 -2.15 1.10
CA PHE A 530 -27.06 -2.05 1.86
C PHE A 530 -26.03 -3.07 1.33
N SER A 531 -24.80 -3.01 1.85
CA SER A 531 -23.74 -3.93 1.45
C SER A 531 -24.00 -5.38 1.81
N HIS A 532 -24.73 -5.64 2.90
CA HIS A 532 -24.99 -6.99 3.44
C HIS A 532 -26.48 -7.35 3.55
N VAL A 533 -27.37 -6.35 3.45
CA VAL A 533 -28.84 -6.49 3.61
C VAL A 533 -29.55 -5.71 2.52
N GLU A 534 -30.73 -6.16 2.13
CA GLU A 534 -31.64 -5.45 1.25
C GLU A 534 -32.99 -5.28 1.93
N TRP A 535 -33.45 -4.04 2.08
CA TRP A 535 -34.76 -3.73 2.66
C TRP A 535 -35.82 -3.62 1.57
N HIS A 536 -36.88 -4.41 1.71
CA HIS A 536 -38.09 -4.34 0.90
C HIS A 536 -39.19 -3.75 1.78
N MET A 537 -39.46 -2.46 1.59
CA MET A 537 -40.37 -1.69 2.42
C MET A 537 -41.73 -1.51 1.74
N THR A 538 -42.79 -1.61 2.52
CA THR A 538 -44.14 -1.09 2.18
C THR A 538 -44.47 0.04 3.14
N GLY A 539 -44.93 1.19 2.63
CA GLY A 539 -45.27 2.35 3.44
C GLY A 539 -46.77 2.52 3.64
N TYR A 540 -47.14 2.99 4.83
CA TYR A 540 -48.49 3.44 5.18
C TYR A 540 -48.43 4.83 5.80
N GLU A 541 -49.30 5.71 5.37
CA GLU A 541 -49.59 7.00 6.00
C GLU A 541 -50.84 6.84 6.87
N LEU A 542 -50.74 7.33 8.09
CA LEU A 542 -51.83 7.34 9.06
C LEU A 542 -52.01 8.77 9.58
N LEU A 543 -53.13 9.39 9.22
CA LEU A 543 -53.58 10.61 9.87
C LEU A 543 -54.17 10.22 11.21
N VAL A 544 -53.68 10.78 12.31
CA VAL A 544 -54.15 10.52 13.67
C VAL A 544 -54.80 11.77 14.25
N ASP A 545 -55.72 11.58 15.20
CA ASP A 545 -56.53 12.66 15.78
C ASP A 545 -55.68 13.64 16.61
N GLU A 546 -54.79 13.13 17.47
CA GLU A 546 -53.78 13.90 18.19
C GLU A 546 -52.51 13.04 18.39
N LEU A 547 -51.31 13.60 18.14
CA LEU A 547 -50.04 12.90 18.39
C LEU A 547 -49.56 13.00 19.85
N GLU A 548 -50.00 14.00 20.62
CA GLU A 548 -49.41 14.34 21.93
C GLU A 548 -50.06 13.70 23.17
N LYS A 549 -51.31 13.21 23.12
CA LYS A 549 -52.06 12.85 24.34
C LYS A 549 -51.96 11.41 24.84
N THR A 550 -51.20 10.52 24.21
CA THR A 550 -51.17 9.09 24.59
C THR A 550 -49.81 8.55 25.02
N SER A 551 -48.92 9.42 25.50
CA SER A 551 -47.75 9.04 26.30
C SER A 551 -48.16 8.59 27.72
N ALA A 552 -48.93 7.51 27.84
CA ALA A 552 -49.15 6.84 29.13
C ALA A 552 -47.95 5.90 29.44
N PRO A 553 -47.51 5.75 30.70
CA PRO A 553 -46.22 5.11 31.06
C PRO A 553 -46.08 3.61 30.75
N ASN A 554 -47.07 2.97 30.13
CA ASN A 554 -47.13 1.51 29.99
C ASN A 554 -46.80 0.99 28.58
N VAL A 555 -46.55 1.86 27.59
CA VAL A 555 -46.26 1.42 26.21
C VAL A 555 -44.84 0.83 26.07
N GLY A 556 -43.91 1.22 26.94
CA GLY A 556 -42.53 0.72 26.94
C GLY A 556 -42.37 -0.78 27.28
N GLN A 557 -43.37 -1.42 27.92
CA GLN A 557 -43.27 -2.81 28.36
C GLN A 557 -43.85 -3.84 27.39
N MET A 558 -44.83 -3.48 26.54
CA MET A 558 -45.44 -4.44 25.59
C MET A 558 -44.72 -4.55 24.24
N CYS A 559 -43.87 -3.58 23.88
CA CYS A 559 -43.10 -3.63 22.63
C CYS A 559 -41.92 -4.64 22.66
N VAL A 560 -41.58 -5.17 23.84
CA VAL A 560 -40.44 -6.08 24.04
C VAL A 560 -40.68 -7.45 23.41
N GLU A 561 -41.94 -7.88 23.23
CA GLU A 561 -42.26 -9.23 22.71
C GLU A 561 -42.28 -9.32 21.18
N ASN A 562 -42.31 -8.19 20.45
CA ASN A 562 -42.41 -8.16 18.97
C ASN A 562 -41.21 -7.53 18.25
N GLY A 563 -40.04 -7.48 18.90
CA GLY A 563 -38.78 -7.05 18.23
C GLY A 563 -38.70 -5.55 17.93
N ALA A 564 -39.52 -4.71 18.56
CA ALA A 564 -39.36 -3.27 18.57
C ALA A 564 -38.48 -2.87 19.77
N ASP A 565 -37.24 -2.46 19.47
CA ASP A 565 -36.33 -1.88 20.46
C ASP A 565 -36.98 -0.66 21.12
N GLY A 566 -36.87 -0.54 22.45
CA GLY A 566 -37.60 0.37 23.35
C GLY A 566 -37.32 1.87 23.17
N SER A 567 -37.25 2.33 21.93
CA SER A 567 -37.10 3.72 21.52
C SER A 567 -38.48 4.41 21.47
N GLU A 568 -38.63 5.47 22.25
CA GLU A 568 -39.84 6.30 22.24
C GLU A 568 -39.99 7.07 20.92
N ASN A 569 -41.23 7.24 20.48
CA ASN A 569 -41.56 8.10 19.34
C ASN A 569 -41.41 9.57 19.75
N ILE A 570 -40.86 10.37 18.84
CA ILE A 570 -40.69 11.81 18.95
C ILE A 570 -41.54 12.45 17.85
N PHE A 571 -42.30 13.48 18.20
CA PHE A 571 -43.19 14.17 17.27
C PHE A 571 -42.58 15.50 16.86
N VAL A 572 -42.22 15.61 15.59
CA VAL A 572 -41.44 16.74 15.07
C VAL A 572 -42.22 17.47 13.99
N LYS A 573 -42.06 18.80 13.92
CA LYS A 573 -42.60 19.56 12.80
C LYS A 573 -41.91 19.12 11.51
N ILE A 574 -42.66 19.10 10.41
CA ILE A 574 -42.13 18.66 9.10
C ILE A 574 -40.87 19.44 8.71
N LYS A 575 -40.82 20.75 8.98
CA LYS A 575 -39.63 21.57 8.72
C LYS A 575 -38.41 21.17 9.58
N GLN A 576 -38.63 20.83 10.85
CA GLN A 576 -37.56 20.39 11.74
C GLN A 576 -36.99 19.04 11.32
N LEU A 577 -37.82 18.13 10.79
CA LEU A 577 -37.37 16.86 10.23
C LEU A 577 -36.24 17.06 9.21
N GLU A 578 -36.34 18.09 8.37
CA GLU A 578 -35.39 18.37 7.30
C GLU A 578 -34.12 19.08 7.79
N GLU A 579 -34.23 19.92 8.81
CA GLU A 579 -33.14 20.80 9.25
C GLU A 579 -32.30 20.19 10.37
N GLU A 580 -32.94 19.43 11.27
CA GLU A 580 -32.34 19.02 12.55
C GLU A 580 -32.07 17.51 12.64
N TYR A 581 -32.92 16.68 12.04
CA TYR A 581 -32.86 15.22 12.20
C TYR A 581 -32.16 14.55 11.03
N ALA A 582 -31.19 13.67 11.33
CA ALA A 582 -30.45 12.92 10.31
C ALA A 582 -31.23 11.65 9.92
N MET A 583 -31.85 11.66 8.74
CA MET A 583 -32.62 10.56 8.17
C MET A 583 -31.77 9.79 7.15
N PRO A 584 -31.70 8.45 7.23
CA PRO A 584 -30.97 7.67 6.24
C PRO A 584 -31.74 7.61 4.93
N SER A 585 -31.00 7.54 3.82
CA SER A 585 -31.54 7.44 2.45
C SER A 585 -32.47 6.24 2.20
N ALA A 586 -32.52 5.29 3.15
CA ALA A 586 -33.50 4.23 3.14
C ALA A 586 -34.94 4.75 3.20
N PHE A 587 -35.16 5.92 3.79
CA PHE A 587 -36.49 6.50 4.00
C PHE A 587 -36.82 7.66 3.07
N ASP A 588 -35.93 8.07 2.13
CA ASP A 588 -36.13 9.24 1.27
C ASP A 588 -37.49 9.24 0.57
N LYS A 589 -37.88 8.09 -0.01
CA LYS A 589 -39.18 7.94 -0.68
C LYS A 589 -40.37 8.21 0.25
N PHE A 590 -40.22 7.93 1.54
CA PHE A 590 -41.26 8.16 2.53
C PHE A 590 -41.22 9.59 3.11
N VAL A 591 -40.04 10.21 3.16
CA VAL A 591 -39.91 11.65 3.50
C VAL A 591 -40.65 12.51 2.49
N GLU A 592 -40.64 12.16 1.20
CA GLU A 592 -41.44 12.89 0.19
C GLU A 592 -42.94 12.93 0.51
N HIS A 593 -43.48 11.92 1.19
CA HIS A 593 -44.88 11.88 1.61
C HIS A 593 -45.20 12.79 2.80
N THR A 594 -44.19 13.28 3.54
CA THR A 594 -44.42 14.27 4.60
C THR A 594 -44.52 15.69 4.05
N ARG A 595 -44.05 15.94 2.82
CA ARG A 595 -43.99 17.26 2.17
C ARG A 595 -45.27 17.69 1.46
N PHE A 596 -46.17 16.75 1.16
CA PHE A 596 -47.41 17.02 0.43
C PHE A 596 -48.62 16.61 1.27
N SER A 597 -49.25 17.58 1.93
CA SER A 597 -50.69 17.65 2.24
C SER A 597 -50.99 19.06 2.73
#